data_AF-A0A7V4ZXQ4-F1
#
_entry.id   AF-A0A7V4ZXQ4-F1
#
_cell.length_a   1.000
_cell.length_b   1.000
_cell.length_c   1.000
_cell.angle_alpha   90.00
_cell.angle_beta   90.00
_cell.angle_gamma   90.00
#
_symmetry.space_group_name_H-M   'P 1'
#
loop_
_entity.id
_entity.type
_entity.pdbx_description
1 polymer ?
#
loop_
_entity_poly.entity_id
_entity_poly.type
_entity_poly.pdbx_seq_one_letter_code
_entity_poly.pdbx_strand_id
1 'polypeptide(L)'
;MKFELSPELVDQIIFAMEDQENEYYLDLEEGVVVPAEELIGEEAEDEEERYLSLPEWRSVDGFNLMERFTATLRNPLYRERLRQILSSGRGVFRQFKNALKERPDIERLWFRFKNREMRKEVYRWYNALRESWGLKEVEIDWEEPEDLLLSDFRVERWASPEDGLLLELDRKGFQEMVATLSLSEAEKEGLYRSKRFGLSPSH
;
A
#
# COMPACT_ATOMS: atom_id res chain seq x y z
N MET A 1 -20.76 -19.98 14.96
CA MET A 1 -19.58 -19.27 14.41
C MET A 1 -18.63 -20.35 13.94
N LYS A 2 -17.94 -20.20 12.81
CA LYS A 2 -16.84 -21.13 12.49
C LYS A 2 -15.47 -20.55 12.86
N PHE A 3 -15.20 -19.26 12.64
CA PHE A 3 -14.13 -18.50 13.32
C PHE A 3 -14.28 -16.97 13.08
N GLU A 4 -13.51 -16.15 13.80
CA GLU A 4 -13.38 -14.71 13.59
C GLU A 4 -12.10 -14.37 12.82
N LEU A 5 -12.22 -13.49 11.81
CA LEU A 5 -11.08 -13.05 11.02
C LEU A 5 -10.42 -11.83 11.70
N SER A 6 -9.44 -12.08 12.57
CA SER A 6 -8.66 -11.03 13.24
C SER A 6 -7.66 -10.36 12.30
N PRO A 7 -7.21 -9.11 12.60
CA PRO A 7 -6.18 -8.44 11.82
C PRO A 7 -4.88 -9.24 11.68
N GLU A 8 -4.47 -9.95 12.74
CA GLU A 8 -3.28 -10.78 12.78
C GLU A 8 -3.42 -12.01 11.88
N LEU A 9 -4.61 -12.64 11.87
CA LEU A 9 -4.90 -13.77 11.01
C LEU A 9 -4.93 -13.34 9.54
N VAL A 10 -5.47 -12.14 9.24
CA VAL A 10 -5.39 -11.56 7.88
C VAL A 10 -3.94 -11.42 7.43
N ASP A 11 -3.05 -10.91 8.28
CA ASP A 11 -1.64 -10.75 7.92
C ASP A 11 -0.93 -12.10 7.72
N GLN A 12 -1.27 -13.12 8.52
CA GLN A 12 -0.77 -14.50 8.31
C GLN A 12 -1.23 -15.09 6.98
N ILE A 13 -2.52 -14.93 6.64
CA ILE A 13 -3.07 -15.40 5.36
C ILE A 13 -2.38 -14.69 4.20
N ILE A 14 -2.20 -13.36 4.28
CA ILE A 14 -1.49 -12.59 3.23
C ILE A 14 -0.06 -13.08 3.06
N PHE A 15 0.64 -13.35 4.16
CA PHE A 15 2.00 -13.90 4.11
C PHE A 15 2.03 -15.23 3.36
N ALA A 16 1.13 -16.15 3.72
CA ALA A 16 0.99 -17.44 3.07
C ALA A 16 0.59 -17.34 1.59
N MET A 17 -0.27 -16.39 1.22
CA MET A 17 -0.61 -16.11 -0.18
C MET A 17 0.60 -15.65 -1.00
N GLU A 18 1.50 -14.87 -0.41
CA GLU A 18 2.69 -14.37 -1.12
C GLU A 18 3.79 -15.42 -1.28
N ASP A 19 3.78 -16.45 -0.45
CA ASP A 19 4.68 -17.59 -0.57
C ASP A 19 4.15 -18.56 -1.64
N GLN A 20 4.87 -18.61 -2.76
CA GLN A 20 4.52 -19.46 -3.90
C GLN A 20 5.30 -20.78 -3.91
N GLU A 21 6.14 -21.01 -2.90
CA GLU A 21 6.97 -22.22 -2.79
C GLU A 21 6.31 -23.27 -1.89
N ASN A 22 5.51 -22.82 -0.91
CA ASN A 22 4.87 -23.67 0.09
C ASN A 22 3.34 -23.62 -0.02
N GLU A 23 2.69 -24.69 0.42
CA GLU A 23 1.23 -24.76 0.54
C GLU A 23 0.80 -24.60 2.00
N TYR A 24 -0.32 -23.92 2.23
CA TYR A 24 -0.78 -23.55 3.58
C TYR A 24 -2.28 -23.78 3.75
N TYR A 25 -2.65 -24.07 4.99
CA TYR A 25 -4.02 -24.26 5.43
C TYR A 25 -4.30 -23.42 6.67
N LEU A 26 -5.56 -23.08 6.89
CA LEU A 26 -6.04 -22.49 8.14
C LEU A 26 -6.59 -23.60 9.04
N ASP A 27 -5.99 -23.78 10.21
CA ASP A 27 -6.55 -24.62 11.28
C ASP A 27 -7.70 -23.86 11.95
N LEU A 28 -8.92 -24.37 11.83
CA LEU A 28 -10.13 -23.77 12.41
C LEU A 28 -10.25 -23.95 13.93
N GLU A 29 -9.53 -24.90 14.52
CA GLU A 29 -9.54 -25.14 15.96
C GLU A 29 -8.64 -24.15 16.68
N GLU A 30 -7.40 -24.02 16.22
CA GLU A 30 -6.38 -23.14 16.80
C GLU A 30 -6.44 -21.71 16.23
N GLY A 31 -7.06 -21.52 15.05
CA GLY A 31 -7.18 -20.22 14.40
C GLY A 31 -5.86 -19.69 13.82
N VAL A 32 -4.99 -20.58 13.37
CA VAL A 32 -3.64 -20.27 12.87
C VAL A 32 -3.40 -20.82 11.47
N VAL A 33 -2.52 -20.17 10.72
CA VAL A 33 -2.07 -20.68 9.41
C VAL A 33 -0.92 -21.66 9.61
N VAL A 34 -1.06 -22.87 9.04
CA VAL A 34 -0.08 -23.95 9.14
C VAL A 34 0.39 -24.41 7.75
N PRO A 35 1.68 -24.73 7.55
CA PRO A 35 2.18 -25.33 6.32
C PRO A 35 1.61 -26.73 6.10
N ALA A 36 1.35 -27.10 4.85
CA ALA A 36 0.89 -28.44 4.48
C ALA A 36 1.86 -29.55 4.90
N GLU A 37 3.16 -29.25 4.97
CA GLU A 37 4.20 -30.18 5.40
C GLU A 37 4.08 -30.58 6.88
N GLU A 38 3.40 -29.79 7.70
CA GLU A 38 3.14 -30.11 9.11
C GLU A 38 1.92 -31.02 9.29
N LEU A 39 1.13 -31.23 8.23
CA LEU A 39 -0.12 -32.02 8.24
C LEU A 39 0.07 -33.47 7.77
N ILE A 40 1.31 -33.98 7.69
CA ILE A 40 1.59 -35.30 7.10
C ILE A 40 1.33 -36.42 8.13
N GLY A 41 0.25 -37.21 7.97
CA GLY A 41 -0.06 -38.40 8.79
C GLY A 41 -1.47 -38.99 8.57
N GLU A 42 -1.76 -40.17 9.15
CA GLU A 42 -3.08 -40.85 9.09
C GLU A 42 -4.22 -40.01 9.73
N GLU A 43 -3.90 -39.00 10.55
CA GLU A 43 -4.87 -38.09 11.19
C GLU A 43 -5.41 -37.01 10.23
N ALA A 44 -4.76 -36.78 9.08
CA ALA A 44 -5.15 -35.72 8.13
C ALA A 44 -6.32 -36.11 7.20
N GLU A 45 -6.55 -37.41 6.96
CA GLU A 45 -7.63 -37.88 6.07
C GLU A 45 -9.02 -37.80 6.74
N ASP A 46 -9.11 -37.80 8.07
CA ASP A 46 -10.37 -37.72 8.83
C ASP A 46 -10.68 -36.28 9.33
N GLU A 47 -9.79 -35.30 9.10
CA GLU A 47 -9.91 -33.90 9.56
C GLU A 47 -10.15 -32.88 8.43
N GLU A 48 -10.76 -33.29 7.31
CA GLU A 48 -11.11 -32.38 6.19
C GLU A 48 -11.97 -31.17 6.61
N GLU A 49 -12.73 -31.29 7.71
CA GLU A 49 -13.54 -30.18 8.23
C GLU A 49 -12.76 -29.19 9.11
N ARG A 50 -11.55 -29.55 9.56
CA ARG A 50 -10.70 -28.72 10.45
C ARG A 50 -9.79 -27.78 9.67
N TYR A 51 -9.20 -28.27 8.58
CA TYR A 51 -8.23 -27.50 7.79
C TYR A 51 -8.87 -26.91 6.55
N LEU A 52 -8.79 -25.58 6.42
CA LEU A 52 -9.39 -24.84 5.33
C LEU A 52 -8.32 -24.32 4.37
N SER A 53 -8.53 -24.51 3.06
CA SER A 53 -7.64 -23.94 2.05
C SER A 53 -7.68 -22.41 2.05
N LEU A 54 -6.50 -21.82 1.89
CA LEU A 54 -6.34 -20.37 1.78
C LEU A 54 -6.75 -19.85 0.40
N PRO A 55 -7.03 -18.55 0.25
CA PRO A 55 -7.29 -17.95 -1.05
C PRO A 55 -6.12 -18.17 -2.02
N GLU A 56 -6.43 -18.63 -3.24
CA GLU A 56 -5.43 -18.83 -4.29
C GLU A 56 -4.79 -17.50 -4.70
N TRP A 57 -3.46 -17.46 -4.76
CA TRP A 57 -2.71 -16.28 -5.21
C TRP A 57 -1.55 -16.67 -6.12
N ARG A 58 -1.72 -16.47 -7.43
CA ARG A 58 -0.72 -16.88 -8.43
C ARG A 58 0.15 -15.72 -8.87
N SER A 59 1.23 -16.05 -9.56
CA SER A 59 2.12 -15.03 -10.14
C SER A 59 1.39 -14.10 -11.11
N VAL A 60 0.31 -14.55 -11.78
CA VAL A 60 -0.52 -13.67 -12.62
C VAL A 60 -1.26 -12.62 -11.81
N ASP A 61 -1.73 -12.96 -10.61
CA ASP A 61 -2.44 -12.03 -9.72
C ASP A 61 -1.48 -10.97 -9.16
N GLY A 62 -0.27 -11.42 -8.78
CA GLY A 62 0.83 -10.53 -8.43
C GLY A 62 1.22 -9.58 -9.57
N PHE A 63 1.29 -10.06 -10.81
CA PHE A 63 1.57 -9.23 -11.97
C PHE A 63 0.46 -8.20 -12.23
N ASN A 64 -0.80 -8.63 -12.22
CA ASN A 64 -1.97 -7.76 -12.37
C ASN A 64 -2.01 -6.67 -11.30
N LEU A 65 -1.62 -7.00 -10.06
CA LEU A 65 -1.52 -6.04 -8.97
C LEU A 65 -0.48 -4.95 -9.26
N MET A 66 0.67 -5.32 -9.83
CA MET A 66 1.72 -4.37 -10.24
C MET A 66 1.27 -3.48 -11.40
N GLU A 67 0.52 -4.02 -12.36
CA GLU A 67 -0.09 -3.24 -13.45
C GLU A 67 -1.10 -2.22 -12.92
N ARG A 68 -2.03 -2.66 -12.05
CA ARG A 68 -3.02 -1.78 -11.43
C ARG A 68 -2.36 -0.67 -10.64
N PHE A 69 -1.36 -0.98 -9.80
CA PHE A 69 -0.60 0.02 -9.08
C PHE A 69 0.04 1.04 -10.02
N THR A 70 0.71 0.57 -11.07
CA THR A 70 1.37 1.43 -12.05
C THR A 70 0.37 2.39 -12.69
N ALA A 71 -0.86 1.94 -12.97
CA ALA A 71 -1.92 2.79 -13.51
C ALA A 71 -2.37 3.91 -12.54
N THR A 72 -2.26 3.71 -11.23
CA THR A 72 -2.62 4.73 -10.21
C THR A 72 -1.61 5.88 -10.09
N LEU A 73 -0.39 5.70 -10.59
CA LEU A 73 0.68 6.69 -10.41
C LEU A 73 0.42 7.98 -11.20
N ARG A 74 0.44 9.12 -10.49
CA ARG A 74 0.29 10.45 -11.09
C ARG A 74 1.54 10.96 -11.80
N ASN A 75 2.73 10.49 -11.41
CA ASN A 75 3.99 10.88 -12.06
C ASN A 75 4.14 10.16 -13.41
N PRO A 76 4.07 10.87 -14.55
CA PRO A 76 4.05 10.24 -15.87
C PRO A 76 5.36 9.55 -16.23
N LEU A 77 6.51 10.12 -15.82
CA LEU A 77 7.83 9.55 -16.13
C LEU A 77 8.06 8.24 -15.40
N TYR A 78 7.76 8.20 -14.11
CA TYR A 78 7.97 7.00 -13.31
C TYR A 78 6.94 5.92 -13.63
N ARG A 79 5.69 6.31 -13.91
CA ARG A 79 4.67 5.40 -14.45
C ARG A 79 5.14 4.71 -15.72
N GLU A 80 5.70 5.47 -16.67
CA GLU A 80 6.18 4.92 -17.94
C GLU A 80 7.35 3.97 -17.73
N ARG A 81 8.28 4.31 -16.83
CA ARG A 81 9.38 3.41 -16.46
C ARG A 81 8.87 2.07 -15.92
N LEU A 82 7.89 2.07 -15.01
CA LEU A 82 7.32 0.83 -14.48
C LEU A 82 6.57 0.03 -15.56
N ARG A 83 5.85 0.69 -16.48
CA ARG A 83 5.22 0.02 -17.63
C ARG A 83 6.23 -0.69 -18.52
N GLN A 84 7.35 -0.04 -18.82
CA GLN A 84 8.41 -0.65 -19.62
C GLN A 84 8.96 -1.92 -18.93
N ILE A 85 9.16 -1.86 -17.62
CA ILE A 85 9.57 -3.03 -16.83
C ILE A 85 8.52 -4.16 -16.94
N LEU A 86 7.23 -3.84 -16.78
CA LEU A 86 6.15 -4.81 -16.88
C LEU A 86 6.06 -5.45 -18.27
N SER A 87 6.37 -4.69 -19.34
CA SER A 87 6.42 -5.19 -20.72
C SER A 87 7.67 -6.00 -21.08
N SER A 88 8.71 -6.02 -20.22
CA SER A 88 10.02 -6.62 -20.54
C SER A 88 10.02 -8.16 -20.58
N GLY A 89 8.97 -8.80 -20.04
CA GLY A 89 8.72 -10.25 -20.10
C GLY A 89 9.62 -11.13 -19.21
N ARG A 90 10.88 -10.77 -18.94
CA ARG A 90 11.79 -11.56 -18.08
C ARG A 90 12.21 -10.81 -16.82
N GLY A 91 12.08 -11.48 -15.67
CA GLY A 91 12.54 -10.93 -14.38
C GLY A 91 11.75 -9.69 -13.92
N VAL A 92 10.52 -9.52 -14.42
CA VAL A 92 9.66 -8.36 -14.15
C VAL A 92 9.53 -8.06 -12.67
N PHE A 93 9.24 -9.07 -11.85
CA PHE A 93 9.12 -8.93 -10.40
C PHE A 93 10.36 -8.33 -9.74
N ARG A 94 11.55 -8.84 -10.10
CA ARG A 94 12.81 -8.35 -9.55
C ARG A 94 13.10 -6.93 -10.01
N GLN A 95 12.94 -6.67 -11.31
CA GLN A 95 13.19 -5.35 -11.89
C GLN A 95 12.26 -4.28 -11.32
N PHE A 96 10.99 -4.60 -11.11
CA PHE A 96 10.02 -3.69 -10.52
C PHE A 96 10.37 -3.38 -9.07
N LYS A 97 10.66 -4.39 -8.25
CA LYS A 97 11.13 -4.20 -6.85
C LYS A 97 12.40 -3.34 -6.81
N ASN A 98 13.33 -3.56 -7.73
CA ASN A 98 14.54 -2.74 -7.82
C ASN A 98 14.23 -1.29 -8.17
N ALA A 99 13.34 -1.04 -9.12
CA ALA A 99 12.92 0.32 -9.47
C ALA A 99 12.26 1.03 -8.29
N LEU A 100 11.41 0.34 -7.52
CA LEU A 100 10.77 0.89 -6.31
C LEU A 100 11.80 1.30 -5.25
N LYS A 101 12.83 0.49 -5.00
CA LYS A 101 13.88 0.79 -4.03
C LYS A 101 14.64 2.09 -4.32
N GLU A 102 14.70 2.52 -5.59
CA GLU A 102 15.30 3.80 -5.97
C GLU A 102 14.44 5.01 -5.55
N ARG A 103 13.17 4.79 -5.19
CA ARG A 103 12.19 5.81 -4.85
C ARG A 103 11.39 5.41 -3.61
N PRO A 104 11.93 5.67 -2.40
CA PRO A 104 11.27 5.30 -1.14
C PRO A 104 9.86 5.88 -0.96
N ASP A 105 9.58 7.02 -1.58
CA ASP A 105 8.25 7.63 -1.62
C ASP A 105 7.23 6.75 -2.37
N ILE A 106 7.61 6.23 -3.54
CA ILE A 106 6.74 5.37 -4.35
C ILE A 106 6.70 3.94 -3.80
N GLU A 107 7.79 3.46 -3.22
CA GLU A 107 7.84 2.16 -2.55
C GLU A 107 6.83 2.10 -1.37
N ARG A 108 6.73 3.16 -0.56
CA ARG A 108 5.70 3.26 0.48
C ARG A 108 4.28 3.21 -0.08
N LEU A 109 4.03 3.92 -1.20
CA LEU A 109 2.74 3.87 -1.88
C LEU A 109 2.43 2.46 -2.40
N TRP A 110 3.44 1.77 -2.94
CA TRP A 110 3.31 0.38 -3.37
C TRP A 110 2.92 -0.54 -2.21
N PHE A 111 3.61 -0.48 -1.07
CA PHE A 111 3.29 -1.33 0.07
C PHE A 111 1.89 -1.07 0.60
N ARG A 112 1.47 0.19 0.69
CA ARG A 112 0.09 0.55 1.07
C ARG A 112 -0.93 -0.01 0.10
N PHE A 113 -0.73 0.20 -1.20
CA PHE A 113 -1.60 -0.30 -2.25
C PHE A 113 -1.68 -1.83 -2.23
N LYS A 114 -0.54 -2.51 -2.17
CA LYS A 114 -0.45 -3.97 -2.10
C LYS A 114 -1.23 -4.49 -0.90
N ASN A 115 -0.94 -3.99 0.30
CA ASN A 115 -1.59 -4.46 1.53
C ASN A 115 -3.11 -4.27 1.46
N ARG A 116 -3.59 -3.13 0.96
CA ARG A 116 -5.03 -2.87 0.78
C ARG A 116 -5.66 -3.90 -0.16
N GLU A 117 -5.07 -4.14 -1.31
CA GLU A 117 -5.63 -5.09 -2.30
C GLU A 117 -5.52 -6.54 -1.83
N MET A 118 -4.42 -6.93 -1.18
CA MET A 118 -4.26 -8.28 -0.59
C MET A 118 -5.32 -8.54 0.48
N ARG A 119 -5.55 -7.57 1.38
CA ARG A 119 -6.63 -7.66 2.36
C ARG A 119 -7.98 -7.84 1.67
N LYS A 120 -8.29 -7.07 0.62
CA LYS A 120 -9.56 -7.23 -0.12
C LYS A 120 -9.79 -8.66 -0.60
N GLU A 121 -8.77 -9.33 -1.11
CA GLU A 121 -8.91 -10.72 -1.53
C GLU A 121 -9.14 -11.68 -0.37
N VAL A 122 -8.44 -11.51 0.76
CA VAL A 122 -8.69 -12.29 1.99
C VAL A 122 -10.13 -12.11 2.47
N TYR A 123 -10.63 -10.88 2.51
CA TYR A 123 -11.98 -10.65 2.97
C TYR A 123 -13.05 -11.14 1.99
N ARG A 124 -12.81 -11.08 0.68
CA ARG A 124 -13.69 -11.71 -0.32
C ARG A 124 -13.76 -13.22 -0.11
N TRP A 125 -12.61 -13.86 0.09
CA TRP A 125 -12.54 -15.29 0.43
C TRP A 125 -13.33 -15.60 1.70
N TYR A 126 -13.13 -14.80 2.76
CA TYR A 126 -13.86 -14.98 4.02
C TYR A 126 -15.37 -14.80 3.85
N ASN A 127 -15.82 -13.81 3.08
CA ASN A 127 -17.24 -13.60 2.81
C ASN A 127 -17.85 -14.74 1.97
N ALA A 128 -17.12 -15.29 1.00
CA ALA A 128 -17.54 -16.48 0.26
C ALA A 128 -17.70 -17.72 1.18
N LEU A 129 -16.79 -17.90 2.13
CA LEU A 129 -16.90 -18.95 3.15
C LEU A 129 -18.12 -18.73 4.05
N ARG A 130 -18.35 -17.50 4.50
CA ARG A 130 -19.52 -17.15 5.32
C ARG A 130 -20.82 -17.42 4.59
N GLU A 131 -20.90 -17.09 3.30
CA GLU A 131 -22.05 -17.41 2.47
C GLU A 131 -22.28 -18.93 2.42
N SER A 132 -21.23 -19.73 2.23
CA SER A 132 -21.33 -21.20 2.25
C SER A 132 -21.82 -21.75 3.60
N TRP A 133 -21.56 -21.03 4.69
CA TRP A 133 -22.03 -21.37 6.04
C TRP A 133 -23.41 -20.77 6.38
N GLY A 134 -24.05 -20.06 5.46
CA GLY A 134 -25.32 -19.37 5.71
C GLY A 134 -25.21 -18.19 6.68
N LEU A 135 -24.01 -17.63 6.85
CA LEU A 135 -23.75 -16.45 7.67
C LEU A 135 -23.87 -15.18 6.82
N LYS A 136 -24.26 -14.06 7.47
CA LYS A 136 -24.28 -12.75 6.82
C LYS A 136 -22.87 -12.30 6.44
N GLU A 137 -22.75 -11.63 5.30
CA GLU A 137 -21.53 -10.94 4.90
C GLU A 137 -21.07 -9.96 5.99
N VAL A 138 -19.75 -9.83 6.17
CA VAL A 138 -19.19 -8.76 6.98
C VAL A 138 -18.88 -7.60 6.05
N GLU A 139 -19.51 -6.45 6.30
CA GLU A 139 -19.04 -5.19 5.74
C GLU A 139 -17.74 -4.82 6.45
N ILE A 140 -16.65 -4.76 5.70
CA ILE A 140 -15.36 -4.31 6.21
C ILE A 140 -15.21 -2.85 5.83
N ASP A 141 -15.11 -2.03 6.87
CA ASP A 141 -14.76 -0.64 6.71
C ASP A 141 -13.28 -0.55 6.33
N TRP A 142 -13.03 -0.17 5.09
CA TRP A 142 -11.70 0.06 4.57
C TRP A 142 -11.27 1.49 4.90
N GLU A 143 -11.34 1.90 6.17
CA GLU A 143 -10.88 3.24 6.54
C GLU A 143 -9.39 3.34 6.17
N GLU A 144 -9.08 4.12 5.13
CA GLU A 144 -7.71 4.41 4.82
C GLU A 144 -7.15 5.34 5.90
N PRO A 145 -5.91 5.15 6.37
CA PRO A 145 -5.23 6.18 7.15
C PRO A 145 -5.17 7.53 6.40
N GLU A 146 -5.23 7.49 5.07
CA GLU A 146 -5.36 8.67 4.23
C GLU A 146 -6.76 9.28 4.27
N ASP A 147 -7.84 8.50 4.44
CA ASP A 147 -9.20 9.02 4.67
C ASP A 147 -9.30 9.68 6.05
N LEU A 148 -8.64 9.12 7.06
CA LEU A 148 -8.47 9.76 8.37
C LEU A 148 -7.71 11.10 8.23
N LEU A 149 -6.59 11.13 7.49
CA LEU A 149 -5.84 12.37 7.26
C LEU A 149 -6.61 13.39 6.39
N LEU A 150 -7.33 12.95 5.36
CA LEU A 150 -8.14 13.82 4.50
C LEU A 150 -9.37 14.37 5.22
N SER A 151 -9.84 13.70 6.28
CA SER A 151 -10.87 14.24 7.16
C SER A 151 -10.35 15.41 8.01
N ASP A 152 -9.07 15.39 8.38
CA ASP A 152 -8.41 16.47 9.12
C ASP A 152 -8.04 17.69 8.25
N PHE A 153 -7.81 17.48 6.95
CA PHE A 153 -7.36 18.54 6.04
C PHE A 153 -8.35 18.78 4.90
N ARG A 154 -8.91 19.99 4.85
CA ARG A 154 -9.71 20.44 3.71
C ARG A 154 -8.84 21.16 2.68
N VAL A 155 -8.82 20.64 1.45
CA VAL A 155 -8.17 21.30 0.30
C VAL A 155 -9.24 21.99 -0.55
N GLU A 156 -9.29 23.31 -0.51
CA GLU A 156 -10.20 24.12 -1.32
C GLU A 156 -9.44 24.95 -2.38
N ARG A 157 -10.13 25.31 -3.47
CA ARG A 157 -9.56 26.21 -4.48
C ARG A 157 -9.54 27.64 -3.92
N TRP A 158 -8.36 28.21 -3.80
CA TRP A 158 -8.20 29.58 -3.31
C TRP A 158 -8.70 30.59 -4.37
N ALA A 159 -9.92 31.10 -4.18
CA ALA A 159 -10.59 31.94 -5.18
C ALA A 159 -10.09 33.40 -5.22
N SER A 160 -9.55 33.90 -4.11
CA SER A 160 -8.99 35.25 -3.99
C SER A 160 -7.70 35.20 -3.17
N PRO A 161 -6.55 34.92 -3.80
CA PRO A 161 -5.28 34.84 -3.09
C PRO A 161 -4.86 36.20 -2.55
N GLU A 162 -4.47 36.23 -1.28
CA GLU A 162 -3.76 37.36 -0.69
C GLU A 162 -2.26 37.11 -0.86
N ASP A 163 -1.65 37.79 -1.85
CA ASP A 163 -0.24 37.60 -2.19
C ASP A 163 0.69 37.78 -0.98
N GLY A 164 0.36 38.70 -0.07
CA GLY A 164 1.11 38.91 1.17
C GLY A 164 1.12 37.68 2.08
N LEU A 165 -0.03 37.02 2.26
CA LEU A 165 -0.16 35.80 3.05
C LEU A 165 0.58 34.63 2.38
N LEU A 166 0.50 34.51 1.05
CA LEU A 166 1.22 33.49 0.30
C LEU A 166 2.73 33.63 0.47
N LEU A 167 3.25 34.86 0.36
CA LEU A 167 4.67 35.16 0.55
C LEU A 167 5.13 34.85 1.98
N GLU A 168 4.31 35.16 2.98
CA GLU A 168 4.59 34.86 4.39
C GLU A 168 4.66 33.35 4.65
N LEU A 169 3.65 32.60 4.18
CA LEU A 169 3.58 31.15 4.38
C LEU A 169 4.72 30.42 3.66
N ASP A 170 5.04 30.82 2.44
CA ASP A 170 6.18 30.28 1.71
C ASP A 170 7.50 30.57 2.44
N ARG A 171 7.66 31.77 3.01
CA ARG A 171 8.85 32.11 3.80
C ARG A 171 8.98 31.25 5.03
N LYS A 172 7.88 31.03 5.76
CA LYS A 172 7.83 30.14 6.93
C LYS A 172 8.22 28.71 6.54
N GLY A 173 7.61 28.16 5.49
CA GLY A 173 7.93 26.82 5.01
C GLY A 173 9.38 26.66 4.55
N PHE A 174 9.94 27.68 3.88
CA PHE A 174 11.35 27.70 3.52
C PHE A 174 12.26 27.71 4.76
N GLN A 175 11.95 28.55 5.76
CA GLN A 175 12.71 28.62 7.01
C GLN A 175 12.71 27.30 7.77
N GLU A 176 11.58 26.60 7.82
CA GLU A 176 11.48 25.25 8.40
C GLU A 176 12.35 24.24 7.65
N MET A 177 12.29 24.23 6.31
CA MET A 177 13.09 23.33 5.47
C MET A 177 14.60 23.50 5.69
N VAL A 178 15.07 24.73 5.89
CA VAL A 178 16.50 25.04 6.10
C VAL A 178 16.90 25.12 7.57
N ALA A 179 15.99 24.90 8.51
CA ALA A 179 16.24 25.05 9.95
C ALA A 179 17.35 24.10 10.46
N THR A 180 17.49 22.93 9.83
CA THR A 180 18.49 21.91 10.17
C THR A 180 19.85 22.16 9.52
N LEU A 181 19.96 23.13 8.62
CA LEU A 181 21.22 23.50 7.97
C LEU A 181 21.98 24.51 8.82
N SER A 182 23.29 24.29 8.98
CA SER A 182 24.20 25.21 9.68
C SER A 182 24.53 26.45 8.82
N LEU A 183 23.52 27.24 8.48
CA LEU A 183 23.61 28.46 7.70
C LEU A 183 23.29 29.67 8.58
N SER A 184 23.98 30.78 8.35
CA SER A 184 23.62 32.07 8.94
C SER A 184 22.30 32.60 8.38
N GLU A 185 21.66 33.51 9.12
CA GLU A 185 20.42 34.14 8.66
C GLU A 185 20.59 34.92 7.34
N ALA A 186 21.76 35.51 7.11
CA ALA A 186 22.07 36.18 5.86
C ALA A 186 22.16 35.21 4.68
N GLU A 187 22.73 34.02 4.89
CA GLU A 187 22.82 32.97 3.87
C GLU A 187 21.45 32.35 3.58
N LYS A 188 20.64 32.11 4.62
CA LYS A 188 19.25 31.66 4.47
C LYS A 188 18.42 32.66 3.67
N GLU A 189 18.54 33.95 3.97
CA GLU A 189 17.85 35.01 3.22
C GLU A 189 18.34 35.11 1.76
N GLY A 190 19.64 34.97 1.53
CA GLY A 190 20.21 34.90 0.17
C GLY A 190 19.71 33.68 -0.62
N LEU A 191 19.61 32.52 0.02
CA LEU A 191 19.03 31.31 -0.57
C LEU A 191 17.54 31.49 -0.86
N TYR A 192 16.79 32.09 0.07
CA TYR A 192 15.38 32.36 -0.09
C TYR A 192 15.10 33.25 -1.32
N ARG A 193 15.90 34.32 -1.50
CA ARG A 193 15.76 35.25 -2.63
C ARG A 193 16.24 34.67 -3.96
N SER A 194 17.30 33.87 -3.96
CA SER A 194 17.91 33.34 -5.19
C SER A 194 17.09 32.22 -5.85
N LYS A 195 16.31 31.45 -5.08
CA LYS A 195 15.54 30.30 -5.58
C LYS A 195 14.16 30.63 -6.15
N ARG A 196 13.75 31.91 -6.17
CA ARG A 196 12.41 32.37 -6.60
C ARG A 196 12.38 33.11 -7.94
N PHE A 197 13.28 32.77 -8.87
CA PHE A 197 13.22 33.25 -10.26
C PHE A 197 11.83 32.92 -10.87
N GLY A 198 10.90 33.89 -10.87
CA GLY A 198 9.55 33.76 -11.43
C GLY A 198 8.36 34.13 -10.54
N LEU A 199 8.56 34.45 -9.24
CA LEU A 199 7.48 34.87 -8.31
C LEU A 199 7.66 36.30 -7.79
N SER A 200 8.38 37.16 -8.50
CA SER A 200 8.41 38.58 -8.18
C SER A 200 7.05 39.19 -8.55
N PRO A 201 6.40 39.96 -7.65
CA PRO A 201 5.22 40.74 -8.02
C PRO A 201 5.56 41.60 -9.22
N SER A 202 4.69 41.62 -10.22
CA SER A 202 4.77 42.64 -11.28
C SER A 202 4.58 43.98 -10.59
N HIS A 203 5.59 44.85 -10.67
CA HIS A 203 5.49 46.24 -10.20
C HIS A 203 4.39 46.99 -10.93
#